data_AF-A0A534ZYR5-F1
#
_entry.id   AF-A0A534ZYR5-F1
#
_cell.length_a   1.000
_cell.length_b   1.000
_cell.length_c   1.000
_cell.angle_alpha   90.00
_cell.angle_beta   90.00
_cell.angle_gamma   90.00
#
_symmetry.space_group_name_H-M   'P 1'
#
loop_
_entity.id
_entity.type
_entity.pdbx_description
1 polymer ?
#
loop_
_entity_poly.entity_id
_entity_poly.type
_entity_poly.pdbx_seq_one_letter_code
_entity_poly.pdbx_strand_id
1 'polypeptide(L)'
;MNGPLLSVVLPCRDQADHVARVLKSYAAPLESLEGGYELVVVPNACTDATLQIVQGLAEDDPRLRALPIPLGGWGRAVLAGLAAARGQWLCYANSARTEEAVAKVRRERRGAPLREIGSWLYNLEARLLFGIRVRDVNGTPKVLPRALYERLALESLDDLLDLELLARARRRGVPILEMPVEGFKRHGGRSRTGLWSAWKMYAGALALRGRLAGDR
;
A
#
# COMPACT_ATOMS: atom_id res chain seq x y z
N MET A 1 -26.56 9.31 1.54
CA MET A 1 -26.26 7.93 1.98
C MET A 1 -24.82 7.93 2.46
N ASN A 2 -24.57 7.64 3.75
CA ASN A 2 -23.21 7.60 4.27
C ASN A 2 -22.49 6.37 3.68
N GLY A 3 -21.32 6.58 3.08
CA GLY A 3 -20.47 5.50 2.57
C GLY A 3 -19.92 4.60 3.70
N PRO A 4 -19.19 3.51 3.37
CA PRO A 4 -18.64 2.60 4.37
C PRO A 4 -17.72 3.33 5.36
N LEU A 5 -17.53 2.78 6.55
CA LEU A 5 -16.56 3.32 7.49
C LEU A 5 -15.13 3.19 6.93
N LEU A 6 -14.80 2.05 6.33
CA LEU A 6 -13.47 1.71 5.86
C LEU A 6 -13.46 1.27 4.38
N SER A 7 -12.53 1.81 3.59
CA SER A 7 -12.16 1.23 2.30
C SER A 7 -10.77 0.61 2.38
N VAL A 8 -10.63 -0.64 1.97
CA VAL A 8 -9.34 -1.32 1.85
C VAL A 8 -8.96 -1.45 0.38
N VAL A 9 -7.89 -0.78 -0.02
CA VAL A 9 -7.34 -0.78 -1.38
C VAL A 9 -6.27 -1.86 -1.49
N LEU A 10 -6.46 -2.78 -2.43
CA LEU A 10 -5.60 -3.96 -2.63
C LEU A 10 -5.09 -4.02 -4.07
N PRO A 11 -3.93 -3.41 -4.38
CA PRO A 11 -3.23 -3.68 -5.63
C PRO A 11 -2.85 -5.15 -5.73
N CYS A 12 -3.26 -5.83 -6.79
CA CYS A 12 -2.89 -7.23 -7.07
C CYS A 12 -2.28 -7.34 -8.45
N ARG A 13 -1.28 -8.20 -8.62
CA ARG A 13 -0.65 -8.45 -9.93
C ARG A 13 -0.20 -9.88 -10.03
N ASP A 14 -0.73 -10.59 -11.02
CA ASP A 14 -0.37 -11.96 -11.35
C ASP A 14 -0.43 -12.90 -10.12
N GLN A 15 -1.62 -12.99 -9.50
CA GLN A 15 -1.93 -13.72 -8.26
C GLN A 15 -3.11 -14.69 -8.44
N ALA A 16 -3.38 -15.16 -9.66
CA ALA A 16 -4.55 -15.99 -9.94
C ALA A 16 -4.66 -17.24 -9.04
N ASP A 17 -3.53 -17.77 -8.59
CA ASP A 17 -3.43 -18.94 -7.72
C ASP A 17 -3.90 -18.72 -6.27
N HIS A 18 -3.92 -17.48 -5.76
CA HIS A 18 -4.22 -17.20 -4.35
C HIS A 18 -5.06 -15.95 -4.09
N VAL A 19 -5.40 -15.15 -5.11
CA VAL A 19 -6.12 -13.87 -4.93
C VAL A 19 -7.46 -14.03 -4.20
N ALA A 20 -8.24 -15.07 -4.51
CA ALA A 20 -9.52 -15.32 -3.85
C ALA A 20 -9.36 -15.56 -2.34
N ARG A 21 -8.34 -16.34 -1.94
CA ARG A 21 -8.03 -16.61 -0.54
C ARG A 21 -7.63 -15.35 0.20
N VAL A 22 -6.77 -14.53 -0.40
CA VAL A 22 -6.33 -13.24 0.16
C VAL A 22 -7.53 -12.31 0.36
N LEU A 23 -8.42 -12.18 -0.63
CA LEU A 23 -9.59 -11.29 -0.51
C LEU A 23 -10.53 -11.74 0.61
N LYS A 24 -10.81 -13.04 0.69
CA LYS A 24 -11.62 -13.60 1.78
C LYS A 24 -11.02 -13.32 3.15
N SER A 25 -9.71 -13.34 3.26
CA SER A 25 -9.03 -13.21 4.52
C SER A 25 -8.84 -11.75 4.98
N TYR A 26 -8.89 -10.80 4.04
CA TYR A 26 -9.14 -9.38 4.33
C TYR A 26 -10.60 -9.12 4.74
N ALA A 27 -11.57 -9.77 4.09
CA ALA A 27 -12.99 -9.61 4.37
C ALA A 27 -13.38 -10.14 5.77
N ALA A 28 -12.91 -11.34 6.13
CA ALA A 28 -13.31 -12.04 7.36
C ALA A 28 -13.23 -11.20 8.66
N PRO A 29 -12.12 -10.51 8.99
CA PRO A 29 -12.07 -9.67 10.20
C PRO A 29 -12.88 -8.38 10.09
N LEU A 30 -13.33 -8.00 8.89
CA LEU A 30 -14.12 -6.77 8.65
C LEU A 30 -15.63 -7.04 8.66
N GLU A 31 -16.07 -8.29 8.65
CA GLU A 31 -17.50 -8.66 8.71
C GLU A 31 -18.21 -8.11 9.95
N SER A 32 -17.49 -8.01 11.08
CA SER A 32 -18.01 -7.44 12.33
C SER A 32 -17.81 -5.92 12.46
N LEU A 33 -17.26 -5.25 11.44
CA LEU A 33 -16.99 -3.82 11.51
C LEU A 33 -18.30 -3.02 11.41
N GLU A 34 -18.71 -2.42 12.53
CA GLU A 34 -19.80 -1.46 12.57
C GLU A 34 -19.52 -0.27 11.63
N GLY A 35 -20.51 0.13 10.83
CA GLY A 35 -20.36 1.13 9.77
C GLY A 35 -19.88 0.57 8.43
N GLY A 36 -19.59 -0.73 8.37
CA GLY A 36 -19.32 -1.47 7.13
C GLY A 36 -17.98 -1.15 6.47
N TYR A 37 -17.67 -1.94 5.44
CA TYR A 37 -16.42 -1.84 4.70
C TYR A 37 -16.64 -2.01 3.19
N GLU A 38 -15.64 -1.64 2.41
CA GLU A 38 -15.50 -2.09 1.03
C GLU A 38 -14.05 -2.51 0.74
N LEU A 39 -13.89 -3.47 -0.17
CA LEU A 39 -12.61 -3.86 -0.74
C LEU A 39 -12.51 -3.30 -2.16
N VAL A 40 -11.54 -2.41 -2.39
CA VAL A 40 -11.22 -1.88 -3.72
C VAL A 40 -10.00 -2.63 -4.24
N VAL A 41 -10.24 -3.67 -5.02
CA VAL A 41 -9.19 -4.52 -5.58
C VAL A 41 -8.73 -3.92 -6.90
N VAL A 42 -7.42 -3.72 -7.05
CA VAL A 42 -6.83 -3.03 -8.21
C VAL A 42 -5.92 -4.00 -8.98
N PRO A 43 -6.47 -4.79 -9.94
CA PRO A 43 -5.67 -5.56 -10.90
C PRO A 43 -4.69 -4.65 -11.65
N ASN A 44 -3.40 -4.82 -11.36
CA ASN A 44 -2.32 -3.89 -11.68
C ASN A 44 -1.48 -4.38 -12.87
N ALA A 45 -2.01 -4.19 -14.08
CA ALA A 45 -1.45 -4.73 -15.32
C ALA A 45 -1.19 -6.24 -15.23
N CYS A 46 -2.24 -6.98 -14.83
CA CYS A 46 -2.24 -8.45 -14.78
C CYS A 46 -2.16 -9.04 -16.19
N THR A 47 -1.47 -10.15 -16.30
CA THR A 47 -1.27 -10.94 -17.54
C THR A 47 -1.79 -12.37 -17.42
N ASP A 48 -2.24 -12.76 -16.22
CA ASP A 48 -2.85 -14.05 -15.92
C ASP A 48 -4.37 -13.91 -15.66
N ALA A 49 -4.98 -14.97 -15.10
CA ALA A 49 -6.41 -15.02 -14.78
C ALA A 49 -6.84 -14.15 -13.57
N THR A 50 -5.94 -13.35 -12.96
CA THR A 50 -6.25 -12.57 -11.75
C THR A 50 -7.43 -11.64 -11.96
N LEU A 51 -7.49 -10.94 -13.10
CA LEU A 51 -8.56 -9.98 -13.37
C LEU A 51 -9.92 -10.67 -13.41
N GLN A 52 -10.00 -11.78 -14.15
CA GLN A 52 -11.22 -12.55 -14.33
C GLN A 52 -11.74 -13.08 -12.98
N ILE A 53 -10.83 -13.60 -12.14
CA ILE A 53 -11.19 -14.09 -10.80
C ILE A 53 -11.73 -12.95 -9.93
N VAL A 54 -11.04 -11.80 -9.91
CA VAL A 54 -11.47 -10.65 -9.10
C VAL A 54 -12.81 -10.08 -9.59
N GLN A 55 -13.06 -10.07 -10.90
CA GLN A 55 -14.35 -9.66 -11.46
C GLN A 55 -15.48 -10.60 -11.06
N GLY A 56 -15.29 -11.92 -11.16
CA GLY A 56 -16.29 -12.88 -10.70
C GLY A 56 -16.62 -12.72 -9.21
N LEU A 57 -15.60 -12.54 -8.36
CA LEU A 57 -15.83 -12.28 -6.93
C LEU A 57 -16.57 -10.95 -6.67
N ALA A 58 -16.41 -9.95 -7.53
CA ALA A 58 -17.11 -8.66 -7.40
C ALA A 58 -18.58 -8.74 -7.84
N GLU A 59 -18.93 -9.68 -8.71
CA GLU A 59 -20.31 -9.97 -9.08
C GLU A 59 -21.07 -10.61 -7.91
N ASP A 60 -20.38 -11.44 -7.11
CA ASP A 60 -20.95 -12.16 -5.96
C ASP A 60 -21.00 -11.34 -4.66
N ASP A 61 -20.14 -10.33 -4.47
CA ASP A 61 -20.10 -9.50 -3.26
C ASP A 61 -20.07 -7.99 -3.60
N PRO A 62 -21.15 -7.22 -3.34
CA PRO A 62 -21.22 -5.79 -3.65
C PRO A 62 -20.26 -4.91 -2.83
N ARG A 63 -19.66 -5.47 -1.77
CA ARG A 63 -18.62 -4.80 -0.97
C ARG A 63 -17.26 -4.90 -1.65
N LEU A 64 -17.09 -5.81 -2.62
CA LEU A 64 -15.88 -5.99 -3.41
C LEU A 64 -16.01 -5.28 -4.75
N ARG A 65 -15.00 -4.48 -5.11
CA ARG A 65 -14.96 -3.77 -6.39
C ARG A 65 -13.67 -4.04 -7.13
N ALA A 66 -13.77 -4.51 -8.36
CA ALA A 66 -12.66 -4.63 -9.29
C ALA A 66 -12.41 -3.29 -10.00
N LEU A 67 -11.19 -2.75 -9.88
CA LEU A 67 -10.74 -1.54 -10.57
C LEU A 67 -9.45 -1.84 -11.35
N PRO A 68 -9.54 -2.47 -12.53
CA PRO A 68 -8.35 -2.80 -13.31
C PRO A 68 -7.64 -1.53 -13.82
N ILE A 69 -6.31 -1.56 -13.81
CA ILE A 69 -5.49 -0.54 -14.47
C ILE A 69 -4.58 -1.17 -15.54
N PRO A 70 -4.44 -0.53 -16.72
CA PRO A 70 -3.66 -1.09 -17.83
C PRO A 70 -2.15 -0.93 -17.64
N LEU A 71 -1.71 0.09 -16.88
CA LEU A 71 -0.29 0.40 -16.68
C LEU A 71 0.18 0.05 -15.27
N GLY A 72 1.19 -0.81 -15.19
CA GLY A 72 1.74 -1.30 -13.92
C GLY A 72 2.41 -0.22 -13.06
N GLY A 73 2.20 -0.26 -11.75
CA GLY A 73 2.94 0.58 -10.78
C GLY A 73 2.32 0.53 -9.39
N TRP A 74 3.15 0.51 -8.33
CA TRP A 74 2.63 0.50 -6.95
C TRP A 74 1.84 1.78 -6.65
N GLY A 75 2.48 2.95 -6.80
CA GLY A 75 1.83 4.22 -6.55
C GLY A 75 0.61 4.45 -7.43
N ARG A 76 0.67 4.09 -8.72
CA ARG A 76 -0.48 4.20 -9.63
C ARG A 76 -1.67 3.37 -9.17
N ALA A 77 -1.45 2.11 -8.79
CA ALA A 77 -2.52 1.23 -8.34
C ALA A 77 -3.12 1.71 -7.00
N VAL A 78 -2.27 2.10 -6.05
CA VAL A 78 -2.73 2.64 -4.77
C VAL A 78 -3.51 3.93 -4.97
N LEU A 79 -3.01 4.90 -5.74
CA LEU A 79 -3.69 6.17 -5.96
C LEU A 79 -5.02 6.00 -6.71
N ALA A 80 -5.07 5.14 -7.73
CA ALA A 80 -6.31 4.83 -8.43
C ALA A 80 -7.36 4.25 -7.47
N GLY A 81 -6.95 3.29 -6.62
CA GLY A 81 -7.85 2.70 -5.64
C GLY A 81 -8.28 3.68 -4.54
N LEU A 82 -7.37 4.51 -4.02
CA LEU A 82 -7.69 5.53 -3.01
C LEU A 82 -8.65 6.60 -3.56
N ALA A 83 -8.49 6.99 -4.83
CA ALA A 83 -9.40 7.92 -5.50
C ALA A 83 -10.81 7.32 -5.69
N ALA A 84 -10.90 6.02 -6.00
CA ALA A 84 -12.17 5.33 -6.21
C ALA A 84 -12.86 4.85 -4.92
N ALA A 85 -12.13 4.82 -3.82
CA ALA A 85 -12.64 4.44 -2.50
C ALA A 85 -13.68 5.47 -2.01
N ARG A 86 -14.65 5.01 -1.23
CA ARG A 86 -15.79 5.78 -0.69
C ARG A 86 -15.82 5.86 0.83
N GLY A 87 -14.92 5.14 1.51
CA GLY A 87 -14.88 5.03 2.95
C GLY A 87 -14.38 6.29 3.66
N GLN A 88 -14.78 6.48 4.92
CA GLN A 88 -14.31 7.59 5.75
C GLN A 88 -12.82 7.41 6.13
N TRP A 89 -12.44 6.17 6.40
CA TRP A 89 -11.07 5.73 6.57
C TRP A 89 -10.60 5.00 5.32
N LEU A 90 -9.36 5.28 4.93
CA LEU A 90 -8.70 4.65 3.80
C LEU A 90 -7.60 3.75 4.34
N CYS A 91 -7.53 2.55 3.82
CA CYS A 91 -6.46 1.60 4.05
C CYS A 91 -5.91 1.16 2.70
N TYR A 92 -4.60 1.05 2.55
CA TYR A 92 -4.02 0.34 1.41
C TYR A 92 -2.97 -0.65 1.89
N ALA A 93 -2.95 -1.83 1.27
CA ALA A 93 -2.12 -2.95 1.69
C ALA A 93 -1.49 -3.68 0.51
N ASN A 94 -0.37 -4.37 0.76
CA ASN A 94 0.26 -5.22 -0.23
C ASN A 94 -0.37 -6.62 -0.20
N SER A 95 -1.26 -6.89 -1.15
CA SER A 95 -1.98 -8.18 -1.30
C SER A 95 -1.06 -9.40 -1.43
N ALA A 96 0.19 -9.23 -1.87
CA ALA A 96 1.12 -10.34 -2.08
C ALA A 96 1.74 -10.89 -0.78
N ARG A 97 1.42 -10.31 0.38
CA ARG A 97 2.15 -10.56 1.62
C ARG A 97 1.28 -10.80 2.84
N THR A 98 -0.04 -10.91 2.68
CA THR A 98 -0.93 -10.88 3.83
C THR A 98 -2.10 -11.82 3.61
N GLU A 99 -2.21 -12.80 4.49
CA GLU A 99 -3.40 -13.62 4.62
C GLU A 99 -4.24 -13.22 5.82
N GLU A 100 -3.73 -12.47 6.79
CA GLU A 100 -4.58 -11.97 7.89
C GLU A 100 -3.98 -10.63 8.35
N ALA A 101 -4.63 -9.48 8.08
CA ALA A 101 -4.35 -8.26 8.86
C ALA A 101 -5.28 -7.07 8.58
N VAL A 102 -5.71 -6.46 9.69
CA VAL A 102 -6.16 -5.06 9.80
C VAL A 102 -5.19 -4.34 10.76
N ALA A 103 -4.03 -3.88 10.28
CA ALA A 103 -3.16 -2.80 10.85
C ALA A 103 -1.71 -2.90 10.33
N LYS A 104 -1.02 -1.74 10.26
CA LYS A 104 0.29 -1.55 9.60
C LYS A 104 1.35 -2.57 10.03
N VAL A 105 1.86 -3.37 9.08
CA VAL A 105 2.72 -4.53 9.37
C VAL A 105 4.17 -4.13 9.57
N ARG A 106 4.81 -4.71 10.58
CA ARG A 106 6.26 -4.71 10.80
C ARG A 106 6.87 -5.90 10.06
N ARG A 107 7.93 -5.67 9.28
CA ARG A 107 8.68 -6.77 8.63
C ARG A 107 9.60 -7.44 9.65
N GLU A 108 9.33 -8.69 10.01
CA GLU A 108 10.30 -9.52 10.73
C GLU A 108 11.33 -10.10 9.75
N ARG A 109 12.58 -10.19 10.22
CA ARG A 109 13.85 -10.49 9.53
C ARG A 109 13.75 -11.43 8.31
N ARG A 110 14.36 -11.00 7.20
CA ARG A 110 14.62 -11.85 6.02
C ARG A 110 16.08 -12.29 6.09
N GLY A 111 16.35 -13.58 6.24
CA GLY A 111 17.70 -14.16 6.19
C GLY A 111 18.44 -14.01 4.84
N ALA A 112 18.53 -12.80 4.30
CA ALA A 112 19.24 -12.42 3.07
C ALA A 112 19.99 -11.09 3.34
N PRO A 113 21.23 -11.15 3.88
CA PRO A 113 21.94 -10.03 4.51
C PRO A 113 22.04 -8.75 3.66
N LEU A 114 22.29 -8.87 2.35
CA LEU A 114 22.48 -7.73 1.45
C LEU A 114 21.19 -6.93 1.19
N ARG A 115 20.02 -7.59 1.20
CA ARG A 115 18.74 -6.90 1.00
C ARG A 115 18.27 -6.17 2.27
N GLU A 116 18.68 -6.63 3.44
CA GLU A 116 18.41 -5.95 4.70
C GLU A 116 19.23 -4.66 4.82
N ILE A 117 20.50 -4.67 4.39
CA ILE A 117 21.34 -3.46 4.35
C ILE A 117 20.73 -2.41 3.43
N GLY A 118 20.29 -2.76 2.23
CA GLY A 118 19.63 -1.81 1.33
C GLY A 118 18.35 -1.21 1.92
N SER A 119 17.51 -2.04 2.54
CA SER A 119 16.32 -1.53 3.22
C SER A 119 16.66 -0.63 4.41
N TRP A 120 17.73 -0.94 5.15
CA TRP A 120 18.20 -0.14 6.27
C TRP A 120 18.75 1.22 5.80
N LEU A 121 19.59 1.23 4.76
CA LEU A 121 20.13 2.45 4.14
C LEU A 121 19.01 3.36 3.64
N TYR A 122 18.00 2.80 2.98
CA TYR A 122 16.85 3.57 2.50
C TYR A 122 16.06 4.21 3.64
N ASN A 123 15.80 3.45 4.71
CA ASN A 123 15.12 4.00 5.87
C ASN A 123 15.96 5.07 6.58
N LEU A 124 17.30 4.93 6.61
CA LEU A 124 18.19 5.96 7.15
C LEU A 124 18.15 7.23 6.30
N GLU A 125 18.30 7.12 4.98
CA GLU A 125 18.20 8.24 4.05
C GLU A 125 16.87 8.97 4.23
N ALA A 126 15.76 8.23 4.23
CA ALA A 126 14.43 8.79 4.41
C ALA A 126 14.28 9.58 5.72
N ARG A 127 14.86 9.09 6.83
CA ARG A 127 14.91 9.80 8.12
C ARG A 127 15.70 11.09 8.03
N LEU A 128 16.88 11.06 7.41
CA LEU A 128 17.77 12.22 7.28
C LEU A 128 17.18 13.29 6.34
N LEU A 129 16.53 12.87 5.25
CA LEU A 129 15.98 13.80 4.27
C LEU A 129 14.67 14.45 4.71
N PHE A 130 13.80 13.72 5.43
CA PHE A 130 12.43 14.17 5.71
C PHE A 130 12.07 14.25 7.20
N GLY A 131 12.99 13.93 8.11
CA GLY A 131 12.76 14.02 9.56
C GLY A 131 11.64 13.10 10.07
N ILE A 132 11.32 12.06 9.30
CA ILE A 132 10.37 11.00 9.66
C ILE A 132 11.00 10.07 10.69
N ARG A 133 10.24 9.61 11.69
CA ARG A 133 10.75 8.75 12.78
C ARG A 133 10.32 7.29 12.65
N VAL A 134 9.81 6.90 11.48
CA VAL A 134 9.32 5.54 11.22
C VAL A 134 10.45 4.53 11.09
N ARG A 135 10.18 3.29 11.48
CA ARG A 135 11.10 2.16 11.36
C ARG A 135 11.14 1.57 9.94
N ASP A 136 9.97 1.47 9.29
CA ASP A 136 9.82 0.96 7.93
C ASP A 136 8.90 1.87 7.10
N VAL A 137 9.49 2.64 6.18
CA VAL A 137 8.76 3.52 5.26
C VAL A 137 7.80 2.72 4.39
N ASN A 138 8.24 1.55 3.90
CA ASN A 138 7.48 0.72 2.96
C ASN A 138 6.65 -0.36 3.68
N GLY A 139 6.43 -0.19 4.99
CA GLY A 139 5.56 -1.03 5.78
C GLY A 139 4.09 -0.76 5.42
N THR A 140 3.35 -1.82 5.09
CA THR A 140 1.92 -1.79 4.76
C THR A 140 1.20 -2.84 5.59
N PRO A 141 -0.08 -2.68 5.95
CA PRO A 141 -1.02 -1.66 5.47
C PRO A 141 -0.73 -0.25 6.00
N LYS A 142 -1.29 0.77 5.37
CA LYS A 142 -1.28 2.14 5.88
C LYS A 142 -2.73 2.61 5.96
N VAL A 143 -3.10 3.16 7.11
CA VAL A 143 -4.46 3.62 7.41
C VAL A 143 -4.44 5.11 7.68
N LEU A 144 -5.35 5.85 7.06
CA LEU A 144 -5.47 7.30 7.18
C LEU A 144 -6.91 7.75 6.97
N PRO A 145 -7.34 8.87 7.57
CA PRO A 145 -8.63 9.48 7.25
C PRO A 145 -8.64 9.97 5.80
N ARG A 146 -9.78 9.87 5.11
CA ARG A 146 -9.99 10.45 3.77
C ARG A 146 -9.59 11.92 3.70
N ALA A 147 -10.03 12.71 4.68
CA ALA A 147 -9.73 14.13 4.73
C ALA A 147 -8.21 14.42 4.81
N LEU A 148 -7.42 13.50 5.37
CA LEU A 148 -5.95 13.63 5.34
C LEU A 148 -5.40 13.30 3.94
N TYR A 149 -5.85 12.20 3.34
CA TYR A 149 -5.45 11.82 1.97
C TYR A 149 -5.66 12.97 0.98
N GLU A 150 -6.85 13.58 0.98
CA GLU A 150 -7.20 14.70 0.09
C GLU A 150 -6.29 15.91 0.30
N ARG A 151 -5.97 16.24 1.56
CA ARG A 151 -5.06 17.36 1.89
C ARG A 151 -3.60 17.09 1.56
N LEU A 152 -3.18 15.83 1.47
CA LEU A 152 -1.80 15.48 1.17
C LEU A 152 -1.48 15.61 -0.31
N ALA A 153 -2.47 15.47 -1.20
CA ALA A 153 -2.31 15.57 -2.66
C ALA A 153 -1.11 14.75 -3.15
N LEU A 154 -1.18 13.42 -2.96
CA LEU A 154 -0.10 12.49 -3.32
C LEU A 154 0.01 12.33 -4.84
N GLU A 155 1.23 12.28 -5.38
CA GLU A 155 1.48 12.32 -6.82
C GLU A 155 2.37 11.17 -7.32
N SER A 156 3.15 10.56 -6.43
CA SER A 156 4.13 9.54 -6.80
C SER A 156 3.43 8.28 -7.30
N LEU A 157 3.60 8.00 -8.59
CA LEU A 157 2.98 6.85 -9.26
C LEU A 157 3.77 5.54 -9.10
N ASP A 158 4.93 5.59 -8.43
CA ASP A 158 5.87 4.48 -8.26
C ASP A 158 6.01 4.05 -6.79
N ASP A 159 7.13 3.41 -6.45
CA ASP A 159 7.42 2.91 -5.11
C ASP A 159 7.72 4.05 -4.09
N LEU A 160 7.86 5.30 -4.53
CA LEU A 160 8.07 6.46 -3.65
C LEU A 160 6.80 6.97 -2.97
N LEU A 161 5.62 6.48 -3.36
CA LEU A 161 4.34 6.91 -2.78
C LEU A 161 4.35 6.82 -1.25
N ASP A 162 4.89 5.74 -0.71
CA ASP A 162 4.96 5.53 0.73
C ASP A 162 5.83 6.57 1.43
N LEU A 163 6.96 6.94 0.81
CA LEU A 163 7.83 7.98 1.32
C LEU A 163 7.17 9.36 1.23
N GLU A 164 6.53 9.68 0.09
CA GLU A 164 5.81 10.93 -0.11
C GLU A 164 4.70 11.10 0.93
N LEU A 165 3.90 10.06 1.18
CA LEU A 165 2.86 10.07 2.20
C LEU A 165 3.44 10.47 3.56
N LEU A 166 4.49 9.79 4.01
CA LEU A 166 5.07 10.02 5.33
C LEU A 166 5.78 11.38 5.41
N ALA A 167 6.45 11.80 4.33
CA ALA A 167 7.12 13.09 4.25
C ALA A 167 6.12 14.25 4.32
N ARG A 168 5.04 14.20 3.51
CA ARG A 168 4.00 15.23 3.51
C ARG A 168 3.20 15.24 4.81
N ALA A 169 2.94 14.08 5.42
CA ALA A 169 2.32 13.98 6.74
C ALA A 169 3.19 14.61 7.84
N ARG A 170 4.49 14.29 7.85
CA ARG A 170 5.44 14.84 8.82
C ARG A 170 5.56 16.35 8.75
N ARG A 171 5.58 16.92 7.54
CA ARG A 171 5.63 18.37 7.30
C ARG A 171 4.38 19.10 7.79
N ARG A 172 3.21 18.45 7.69
CA ARG A 172 1.94 18.97 8.22
C ARG A 172 1.76 18.72 9.73
N GLY A 173 2.79 18.23 10.43
CA GLY A 173 2.72 17.95 11.86
C GLY A 173 1.78 16.79 12.24
N VAL A 174 1.39 15.96 11.26
CA VAL A 174 0.48 14.85 11.51
C VAL A 174 1.22 13.77 12.31
N PRO A 175 0.66 13.29 13.44
CA PRO A 175 1.26 12.20 14.19
C PRO A 175 1.22 10.91 13.37
N ILE A 176 2.35 10.20 13.32
CA ILE A 176 2.49 8.93 12.60
C ILE A 176 2.71 7.84 13.65
N LEU A 177 1.75 6.93 13.79
CA LEU A 177 1.81 5.80 14.71
C LEU A 177 2.25 4.53 13.96
N GLU A 178 3.13 3.74 14.58
CA GLU A 178 3.55 2.44 14.08
C GLU A 178 3.11 1.36 15.06
N MET A 179 2.31 0.41 14.58
CA MET A 179 1.90 -0.75 15.38
C MET A 179 2.75 -1.95 15.01
N PRO A 180 3.33 -2.69 15.96
CA PRO A 180 4.05 -3.92 15.68
C PRO A 180 3.04 -5.03 15.34
N VAL A 181 3.19 -5.66 14.18
CA VAL A 181 2.43 -6.85 13.76
C VAL A 181 3.43 -7.87 13.24
N GLU A 182 3.26 -9.16 13.56
CA GLU A 182 4.12 -10.23 13.07
C GLU A 182 4.05 -10.36 11.55
N GLY A 183 5.20 -10.63 10.92
CA GLY A 183 5.30 -10.68 9.46
C GLY A 183 4.93 -12.05 8.89
N PHE A 184 4.10 -12.08 7.85
CA PHE A 184 3.74 -13.32 7.15
C PHE A 184 4.72 -13.67 6.03
N LYS A 185 4.94 -14.98 5.82
CA LYS A 185 5.69 -15.48 4.66
C LYS A 185 4.88 -15.28 3.39
N ARG A 186 5.55 -14.84 2.32
CA ARG A 186 4.96 -14.70 0.98
C ARG A 186 4.56 -16.08 0.44
N HIS A 187 3.33 -16.24 -0.02
CA HIS A 187 2.84 -17.51 -0.59
C HIS A 187 3.50 -17.87 -1.92
N GLY A 188 3.77 -16.89 -2.78
CA GLY A 188 4.39 -17.15 -4.09
C GLY A 188 4.86 -15.90 -4.83
N GLY A 189 5.72 -16.08 -5.83
CA GLY A 189 6.22 -15.04 -6.74
C GLY A 189 7.61 -14.47 -6.41
N ARG A 190 8.43 -14.26 -7.46
CA ARG A 190 9.77 -13.63 -7.32
C ARG A 190 9.62 -12.16 -6.92
N SER A 191 10.48 -11.70 -6.02
CA SER A 191 10.63 -10.27 -5.73
C SER A 191 11.19 -9.58 -6.98
N ARG A 192 10.45 -8.64 -7.58
CA ARG A 192 10.92 -7.84 -8.72
C ARG A 192 11.86 -6.69 -8.31
N THR A 193 12.04 -6.45 -7.01
CA THR A 193 12.99 -5.44 -6.51
C THR A 193 14.43 -5.94 -6.68
N GLY A 194 15.14 -5.39 -7.69
CA GLY A 194 16.57 -5.59 -7.91
C GLY A 194 17.41 -4.41 -7.41
N LEU A 195 18.74 -4.51 -7.56
CA LEU A 195 19.69 -3.43 -7.20
C LEU A 195 19.38 -2.12 -7.94
N TRP A 196 19.00 -2.20 -9.22
CA TRP A 196 18.59 -1.04 -10.01
C TRP A 196 17.33 -0.36 -9.47
N SER A 197 16.34 -1.14 -9.04
CA SER A 197 15.13 -0.61 -8.40
C SER A 197 15.48 0.13 -7.10
N ALA A 198 16.40 -0.42 -6.30
CA ALA A 198 16.86 0.23 -5.07
C ALA A 198 17.57 1.57 -5.37
N TRP A 199 18.45 1.61 -6.37
CA TRP A 199 19.08 2.86 -6.83
C TRP A 199 18.08 3.93 -7.26
N LYS A 200 17.05 3.55 -8.02
CA LYS A 200 15.96 4.47 -8.38
C LYS A 200 15.23 5.02 -7.17
N MET A 201 15.03 4.22 -6.12
CA MET A 201 14.40 4.68 -4.88
C MET A 201 15.26 5.72 -4.15
N TYR A 202 16.58 5.52 -4.06
CA TYR A 202 17.49 6.48 -3.42
C TYR A 202 17.53 7.82 -4.19
N ALA A 203 17.81 7.76 -5.49
CA ALA A 203 17.82 8.96 -6.34
C ALA A 203 16.45 9.67 -6.34
N GLY A 204 15.37 8.88 -6.35
CA GLY A 204 14.01 9.37 -6.25
C GLY A 204 13.70 10.06 -4.92
N ALA A 205 14.24 9.60 -3.80
CA ALA A 205 14.07 10.25 -2.50
C ALA A 205 14.72 11.65 -2.47
N LEU A 206 15.89 11.81 -3.10
CA LEU A 206 16.54 13.12 -3.25
C LEU A 206 15.72 14.06 -4.16
N ALA A 207 15.23 13.56 -5.30
CA ALA A 207 14.37 14.33 -6.20
C ALA A 207 13.06 14.75 -5.51
N LEU A 208 12.44 13.85 -4.74
CA LEU A 208 11.25 14.13 -3.94
C LEU A 208 11.51 15.24 -2.90
N ARG A 209 12.68 15.26 -2.27
CA ARG A 209 13.06 16.33 -1.35
C ARG A 209 13.07 17.69 -2.05
N GLY A 210 13.62 17.76 -3.26
CA GLY A 210 13.60 18.95 -4.10
C GLY A 210 12.18 19.40 -4.45
N ARG A 211 11.34 18.48 -4.97
CA ARG A 211 9.93 18.75 -5.30
C ARG A 211 9.17 19.34 -4.12
N LEU A 212 9.21 18.64 -2.99
CA LEU A 212 8.49 19.11 -1.81
C LEU A 212 9.06 20.43 -1.26
N ALA A 213 10.35 20.74 -1.42
CA ALA A 213 10.92 22.01 -0.95
C ALA A 213 10.35 23.25 -1.66
N GLY A 214 9.80 23.07 -2.87
CA GLY A 214 9.14 24.11 -3.68
C GLY A 214 7.66 24.33 -3.38
N ASP A 215 6.99 23.40 -2.68
CA ASP A 215 5.57 23.53 -2.26
C ASP A 215 5.38 24.46 -1.04
N ARG A 216 6.23 25.49 -0.90
CA ARG A 216 6.21 26.45 0.20
C ARG A 216 5.35 27.67 -0.11
#